data_AF-A0A257LHK0-F1
#
_entry.id   AF-A0A257LHK0-F1
#
_cell.length_a   1.000
_cell.length_b   1.000
_cell.length_c   1.000
_cell.angle_alpha   90.00
_cell.angle_beta   90.00
_cell.angle_gamma   90.00
#
_symmetry.space_group_name_H-M   'P 1'
#
loop_
_entity.id
_entity.type
_entity.pdbx_description
1 polymer ?
#
loop_
_entity_poly.entity_id
_entity_poly.type
_entity_poly.pdbx_seq_one_letter_code
_entity_poly.pdbx_strand_id
1 'polypeptide(L)'
;MSKPTSGDFTKTAGWLDWYTGPTQPTFQLPAGAVDAHCHVFGPGAEFPYAPERKYTPCDASKAELYALRDHLGFARNVIVQATCHGADNRAMVDACLASGGKARGVATVRRSITDNELQQLHAAGVRGVRFNFVKRLVDFTPKDELLEIAGRIAQLGWHVVIYFEAVDLPELWDFFTALPTTVVVDHMGRPDVSLPVDGPQFALFERFMREHANVWSKVSCPERLSVTGPKARNGEQNAYTDV
;
A
#
# COMPACT_ATOMS: atom_id res chain seq x y z
N MET A 1 -10.51 -16.83 -16.90
CA MET A 1 -9.42 -17.82 -16.77
C MET A 1 -8.45 -17.32 -15.72
N SER A 2 -7.80 -18.24 -14.98
CA SER A 2 -6.77 -17.90 -13.98
C SER A 2 -5.60 -17.17 -14.67
N LYS A 3 -5.23 -15.98 -14.19
CA LYS A 3 -4.08 -15.21 -14.69
C LYS A 3 -2.77 -15.93 -14.34
N PRO A 4 -1.78 -15.94 -15.26
CA PRO A 4 -0.52 -16.62 -15.01
C PRO A 4 0.35 -15.85 -14.00
N THR A 5 1.31 -16.57 -13.44
CA THR A 5 2.50 -16.02 -12.77
C THR A 5 3.68 -16.46 -13.63
N SER A 6 4.54 -15.53 -14.06
CA SER A 6 5.71 -15.86 -14.90
C SER A 6 6.96 -16.20 -14.07
N GLY A 7 7.95 -16.79 -14.73
CA GLY A 7 9.19 -17.28 -14.10
C GLY A 7 9.01 -18.62 -13.41
N ASP A 8 9.96 -19.01 -12.57
CA ASP A 8 9.94 -20.27 -11.80
C ASP A 8 9.05 -20.19 -10.54
N PHE A 9 7.94 -19.45 -10.64
CA PHE A 9 7.07 -19.13 -9.51
C PHE A 9 5.70 -19.80 -9.63
N THR A 10 5.29 -20.48 -8.55
CA THR A 10 3.95 -21.05 -8.42
C THR A 10 3.02 -20.08 -7.70
N LYS A 11 1.91 -19.72 -8.35
CA LYS A 11 0.83 -18.90 -7.75
C LYS A 11 0.28 -19.58 -6.49
N THR A 12 0.04 -18.82 -5.43
CA THR A 12 -0.53 -19.36 -4.20
C THR A 12 -1.91 -19.96 -4.46
N ALA A 13 -2.15 -21.17 -3.93
CA ALA A 13 -3.45 -21.82 -4.05
C ALA A 13 -4.55 -20.94 -3.47
N GLY A 14 -5.65 -20.77 -4.21
CA GLY A 14 -6.76 -19.90 -3.80
C GLY A 14 -6.49 -18.39 -3.93
N TRP A 15 -5.36 -17.98 -4.52
CA TRP A 15 -5.14 -16.57 -4.86
C TRP A 15 -6.28 -16.05 -5.73
N LEU A 16 -6.88 -14.93 -5.31
CA LEU A 16 -7.92 -14.26 -6.05
C LEU A 16 -7.30 -13.28 -7.04
N ASP A 17 -7.37 -13.62 -8.32
CA ASP A 17 -6.94 -12.70 -9.38
C ASP A 17 -7.82 -11.44 -9.38
N TRP A 18 -7.24 -10.32 -9.78
CA TRP A 18 -7.98 -9.08 -9.95
C TRP A 18 -9.00 -9.20 -11.08
N TYR A 19 -10.12 -8.48 -10.96
CA TYR A 19 -11.23 -8.57 -11.89
C TYR A 19 -10.95 -7.82 -13.20
N THR A 20 -11.06 -8.50 -14.34
CA THR A 20 -10.65 -7.98 -15.65
C THR A 20 -11.72 -7.17 -16.38
N GLY A 21 -12.92 -7.04 -15.83
CA GLY A 21 -14.01 -6.30 -16.44
C GLY A 21 -14.57 -5.21 -15.54
N PRO A 22 -13.74 -4.36 -14.90
CA PRO A 22 -14.25 -3.35 -13.99
C PRO A 22 -15.26 -2.45 -14.72
N THR A 23 -16.37 -2.14 -14.08
CA THR A 23 -17.35 -1.18 -14.61
C THR A 23 -16.72 0.21 -14.72
N GLN A 24 -17.27 1.06 -15.59
CA GLN A 24 -16.92 2.47 -15.58
C GLN A 24 -17.48 3.11 -14.30
N PRO A 25 -16.67 3.81 -13.48
CA PRO A 25 -17.19 4.54 -12.33
C PRO A 25 -18.21 5.60 -12.76
N THR A 26 -19.35 5.67 -12.07
CA THR A 26 -20.35 6.73 -12.28
C THR A 26 -19.87 8.06 -11.68
N PHE A 27 -19.11 8.00 -10.59
CA PHE A 27 -18.45 9.15 -9.99
C PHE A 27 -17.30 9.64 -10.87
N GLN A 28 -17.40 10.90 -11.32
CA GLN A 28 -16.36 11.54 -12.11
C GLN A 28 -15.31 12.18 -11.19
N LEU A 29 -14.06 11.73 -11.33
CA LEU A 29 -12.95 12.25 -10.56
C LEU A 29 -12.57 13.67 -10.99
N PRO A 30 -12.16 14.54 -10.06
CA PRO A 30 -11.64 15.85 -10.43
C PRO A 30 -10.32 15.73 -11.21
N ALA A 31 -10.03 16.74 -12.03
CA ALA A 31 -8.77 16.79 -12.77
C ALA A 31 -7.57 16.71 -11.83
N GLY A 32 -6.59 15.87 -12.18
CA GLY A 32 -5.40 15.67 -11.36
C GLY A 32 -5.56 14.67 -10.20
N ALA A 33 -6.71 13.98 -10.09
CA ALA A 33 -6.93 12.94 -9.09
C ALA A 33 -5.81 11.88 -9.09
N VAL A 34 -5.45 11.42 -7.89
CA VAL A 34 -4.35 10.47 -7.66
C VAL A 34 -4.89 9.23 -6.97
N ASP A 35 -4.67 8.06 -7.58
CA ASP A 35 -4.80 6.80 -6.87
C ASP A 35 -3.57 6.62 -6.00
N ALA A 36 -3.70 6.90 -4.70
CA ALA A 36 -2.59 6.98 -3.77
C ALA A 36 -2.23 5.63 -3.11
N HIS A 37 -2.82 4.51 -3.53
CA HIS A 37 -2.45 3.18 -3.03
C HIS A 37 -2.76 2.09 -4.07
N CYS A 38 -1.76 1.75 -4.88
CA CYS A 38 -1.83 0.65 -5.84
C CYS A 38 -0.52 -0.14 -5.85
N HIS A 39 -0.51 -1.28 -6.53
CA HIS A 39 0.65 -2.17 -6.63
C HIS A 39 0.86 -2.65 -8.06
N VAL A 40 2.10 -3.05 -8.36
CA VAL A 40 2.43 -3.91 -9.49
C VAL A 40 2.95 -5.25 -8.94
N PHE A 41 2.68 -6.33 -9.66
CA PHE A 41 3.19 -7.67 -9.33
C PHE A 41 3.94 -8.24 -10.52
N GLY A 42 5.23 -8.47 -10.34
CA GLY A 42 6.07 -9.02 -11.38
C GLY A 42 6.14 -8.10 -12.62
N PRO A 43 6.30 -8.68 -13.83
CA PRO A 43 6.26 -10.11 -14.12
C PRO A 43 7.37 -10.89 -13.40
N GLY A 44 7.05 -12.04 -12.81
CA GLY A 44 8.01 -12.83 -12.00
C GLY A 44 9.29 -13.24 -12.76
N ALA A 45 9.22 -13.37 -14.09
CA ALA A 45 10.40 -13.66 -14.92
C ALA A 45 11.41 -12.49 -15.01
N GLU A 46 10.95 -11.24 -14.85
CA GLU A 46 11.78 -10.03 -14.94
C GLU A 46 12.07 -9.46 -13.54
N PHE A 47 11.04 -9.45 -12.69
CA PHE A 47 11.10 -9.01 -11.31
C PHE A 47 10.72 -10.18 -10.39
N PRO A 48 11.70 -11.01 -10.00
CA PRO A 48 11.46 -12.15 -9.12
C PRO A 48 10.71 -11.78 -7.84
N TYR A 49 9.83 -12.67 -7.38
CA TYR A 49 9.20 -12.54 -6.08
C TYR A 49 10.17 -12.94 -4.96
N ALA A 50 10.08 -12.29 -3.81
CA ALA A 50 10.96 -12.49 -2.68
C ALA A 50 10.85 -13.93 -2.13
N PRO A 51 11.97 -14.57 -1.72
CA PRO A 51 11.94 -15.89 -1.09
C PRO A 51 11.06 -15.95 0.17
N GLU A 52 11.07 -14.89 0.98
CA GLU A 52 10.35 -14.79 2.26
C GLU A 52 8.86 -14.42 2.14
N ARG A 53 8.34 -14.25 0.92
CA ARG A 53 6.96 -13.82 0.67
C ARG A 53 5.94 -14.78 1.31
N LYS A 54 4.85 -14.22 1.85
CA LYS A 54 3.73 -15.01 2.39
C LYS A 54 2.68 -15.40 1.32
N TYR A 55 2.80 -14.87 0.10
CA TYR A 55 1.96 -15.22 -1.05
C TYR A 55 2.71 -14.97 -2.37
N THR A 56 2.35 -15.73 -3.41
CA THR A 56 2.73 -15.51 -4.80
C THR A 56 1.46 -15.09 -5.58
N PRO A 57 1.38 -13.86 -6.10
CA PRO A 57 0.24 -13.39 -6.88
C PRO A 57 0.33 -13.85 -8.35
N CYS A 58 -0.76 -13.64 -9.11
CA CYS A 58 -0.65 -13.55 -10.57
C CYS A 58 0.13 -12.30 -10.97
N ASP A 59 0.71 -12.29 -12.17
CA ASP A 59 1.35 -11.08 -12.69
C ASP A 59 0.30 -9.97 -12.89
N ALA A 60 0.71 -8.74 -12.59
CA ALA A 60 -0.06 -7.52 -12.73
C ALA A 60 0.91 -6.39 -13.12
N SER A 61 1.06 -6.22 -14.43
CA SER A 61 2.09 -5.36 -15.02
C SER A 61 1.81 -3.86 -14.86
N LYS A 62 2.85 -3.04 -15.02
CA LYS A 62 2.70 -1.57 -15.10
C LYS A 62 1.75 -1.12 -16.21
N ALA A 63 1.74 -1.83 -17.35
CA ALA A 63 0.85 -1.51 -18.46
C ALA A 63 -0.62 -1.74 -18.08
N GLU A 64 -0.92 -2.87 -17.43
CA GLU A 64 -2.26 -3.14 -16.89
C GLU A 64 -2.67 -2.12 -15.81
N LEU A 65 -1.74 -1.73 -14.94
CA LEU A 65 -1.99 -0.68 -13.95
C LEU A 65 -2.32 0.68 -14.60
N TYR A 66 -1.58 1.10 -15.63
CA TYR A 66 -1.86 2.37 -16.31
C TYR A 66 -3.18 2.33 -17.08
N ALA A 67 -3.49 1.20 -17.73
CA ALA A 67 -4.78 1.01 -18.39
C ALA A 67 -5.93 1.10 -17.37
N LEU A 68 -5.77 0.50 -16.18
CA LEU A 68 -6.74 0.62 -15.10
C LEU A 68 -6.85 2.06 -14.57
N ARG A 69 -5.72 2.77 -14.38
CA ARG A 69 -5.71 4.19 -14.01
C ARG A 69 -6.58 5.01 -14.97
N ASP A 70 -6.33 4.85 -16.27
CA ASP A 70 -7.01 5.61 -17.31
C ASP A 70 -8.51 5.24 -17.39
N HIS A 71 -8.84 3.95 -17.29
CA HIS A 71 -10.22 3.46 -17.22
C HIS A 71 -11.01 4.06 -16.04
N LEU A 72 -10.39 4.09 -14.85
CA LEU A 72 -11.00 4.64 -13.65
C LEU A 72 -11.02 6.18 -13.60
N GLY A 73 -10.39 6.86 -14.57
CA GLY A 73 -10.35 8.32 -14.67
C GLY A 73 -9.31 9.01 -13.78
N PHE A 74 -8.36 8.27 -13.20
CA PHE A 74 -7.27 8.87 -12.42
C PHE A 74 -6.21 9.50 -13.32
N ALA A 75 -5.58 10.58 -12.85
CA ALA A 75 -4.50 11.23 -13.59
C ALA A 75 -3.12 10.64 -13.23
N ARG A 76 -2.96 10.14 -11.99
CA ARG A 76 -1.67 9.73 -11.41
C ARG A 76 -1.82 8.54 -10.46
N ASN A 77 -0.70 7.90 -10.14
CA ASN A 77 -0.62 6.82 -9.16
C ASN A 77 0.47 7.08 -8.09
N VAL A 78 0.25 6.56 -6.89
CA VAL A 78 1.32 6.22 -5.94
C VAL A 78 1.44 4.70 -5.88
N ILE A 79 2.53 4.18 -6.43
CA ILE A 79 2.80 2.74 -6.53
C ILE A 79 3.54 2.31 -5.28
N VAL A 80 2.86 1.55 -4.43
CA VAL A 80 3.39 1.08 -3.16
C VAL A 80 4.05 -0.27 -3.37
N GLN A 81 5.26 -0.45 -2.85
CA GLN A 81 5.98 -1.71 -2.89
C GLN A 81 5.14 -2.84 -2.30
N ALA A 82 4.93 -3.90 -3.08
CA ALA A 82 4.19 -5.06 -2.67
C ALA A 82 5.06 -6.01 -1.83
N THR A 83 4.50 -6.58 -0.77
CA THR A 83 5.24 -7.49 0.13
C THR A 83 5.70 -8.76 -0.56
N CYS A 84 5.09 -9.16 -1.69
CA CYS A 84 5.56 -10.30 -2.49
C CYS A 84 6.92 -10.07 -3.14
N HIS A 85 7.38 -8.82 -3.28
CA HIS A 85 8.73 -8.47 -3.76
C HIS A 85 9.70 -8.12 -2.62
N GLY A 86 9.27 -8.17 -1.36
CA GLY A 86 10.13 -7.85 -0.22
C GLY A 86 10.74 -6.45 -0.35
N ALA A 87 12.05 -6.35 -0.11
CA ALA A 87 12.82 -5.11 -0.28
C ALA A 87 13.43 -4.93 -1.70
N ASP A 88 13.13 -5.83 -2.64
CA ASP A 88 13.50 -5.63 -4.04
C ASP A 88 12.47 -4.73 -4.72
N ASN A 89 12.80 -3.43 -4.80
CA ASN A 89 11.90 -2.40 -5.31
C ASN A 89 11.87 -2.31 -6.83
N ARG A 90 12.56 -3.19 -7.58
CA ARG A 90 12.77 -3.02 -9.03
C ARG A 90 11.48 -2.96 -9.84
N ALA A 91 10.48 -3.78 -9.54
CA ALA A 91 9.18 -3.74 -10.24
C ALA A 91 8.47 -2.38 -10.05
N MET A 92 8.43 -1.88 -8.82
CA MET A 92 7.82 -0.59 -8.49
C MET A 92 8.61 0.58 -9.08
N VAL A 93 9.94 0.53 -9.04
CA VAL A 93 10.83 1.54 -9.64
C VAL A 93 10.66 1.60 -11.15
N ASP A 94 10.64 0.45 -11.83
CA ASP A 94 10.39 0.37 -13.26
C ASP A 94 9.02 0.97 -13.64
N ALA A 95 7.98 0.66 -12.85
CA ALA A 95 6.66 1.26 -13.01
C ALA A 95 6.62 2.78 -12.68
N CYS A 96 7.51 3.30 -11.83
CA CYS A 96 7.60 4.74 -11.62
C CYS A 96 8.27 5.44 -12.82
N LEU A 97 9.39 4.90 -13.29
CA LEU A 97 10.18 5.44 -14.39
C LEU A 97 9.40 5.44 -15.72
N ALA A 98 8.65 4.37 -16.00
CA ALA A 98 7.87 4.23 -17.23
C ALA A 98 6.58 5.06 -17.24
N SER A 99 6.20 5.70 -16.14
CA SER A 99 4.91 6.41 -16.01
C SER A 99 4.82 7.74 -16.77
N GLY A 100 5.92 8.23 -17.35
CA GLY A 100 5.99 9.57 -17.95
C GLY A 100 5.75 10.69 -16.92
N GLY A 101 6.20 10.49 -15.68
CA GLY A 101 6.03 11.45 -14.57
C GLY A 101 4.66 11.40 -13.89
N LYS A 102 3.79 10.44 -14.25
CA LYS A 102 2.46 10.26 -13.66
C LYS A 102 2.45 9.37 -12.41
N ALA A 103 3.61 8.86 -11.97
CA ALA A 103 3.70 8.03 -10.78
C ALA A 103 4.80 8.49 -9.79
N ARG A 104 4.54 8.19 -8.51
CA ARG A 104 5.52 8.22 -7.42
C ARG A 104 5.51 6.87 -6.70
N GLY A 105 6.59 6.58 -5.99
CA GLY A 105 6.77 5.29 -5.31
C GLY A 105 6.79 5.39 -3.79
N VAL A 106 6.41 4.30 -3.12
CA VAL A 106 6.70 4.05 -1.70
C VAL A 106 7.45 2.72 -1.60
N ALA A 107 8.69 2.76 -1.13
CA ALA A 107 9.59 1.60 -1.12
C ALA A 107 9.49 0.76 0.17
N THR A 108 10.02 -0.45 0.12
CA THR A 108 10.41 -1.20 1.32
C THR A 108 11.93 -1.30 1.32
N VAL A 109 12.59 -0.93 2.42
CA VAL A 109 14.05 -0.95 2.54
C VAL A 109 14.46 -1.68 3.82
N ARG A 110 15.68 -2.21 3.85
CA ARG A 110 16.30 -2.84 5.04
C ARG A 110 17.28 -1.86 5.68
N ARG A 111 17.70 -2.10 6.92
CA ARG A 111 18.79 -1.35 7.58
C ARG A 111 20.02 -1.12 6.70
N SER A 112 20.37 -2.13 5.90
CA SER A 112 21.56 -2.13 5.05
C SER A 112 21.49 -1.19 3.84
N ILE A 113 20.34 -0.54 3.58
CA ILE A 113 20.21 0.42 2.48
C ILE A 113 21.25 1.55 2.65
N THR A 114 21.97 1.89 1.58
CA THR A 114 22.96 2.96 1.58
C THR A 114 22.32 4.30 1.22
N ASP A 115 22.97 5.41 1.56
CA ASP A 115 22.47 6.74 1.18
C ASP A 115 22.43 6.91 -0.34
N ASN A 116 23.40 6.33 -1.05
CA ASN A 116 23.41 6.31 -2.52
C ASN A 116 22.20 5.57 -3.09
N GLU A 117 21.83 4.40 -2.54
CA GLU A 117 20.63 3.68 -2.98
C GLU A 117 19.35 4.46 -2.66
N LEU A 118 19.27 5.15 -1.50
CA LEU A 118 18.15 6.04 -1.20
C LEU A 118 18.05 7.20 -2.20
N GLN A 119 19.17 7.79 -2.62
CA GLN A 119 19.20 8.83 -3.66
C GLN A 119 18.76 8.28 -5.02
N GLN A 120 19.17 7.05 -5.38
CA GLN A 120 18.71 6.39 -6.60
C GLN A 120 17.20 6.17 -6.58
N LEU A 121 16.64 5.71 -5.46
CA LEU A 121 15.18 5.60 -5.28
C LEU A 121 14.50 6.97 -5.38
N HIS A 122 15.10 8.03 -4.80
CA HIS A 122 14.58 9.39 -4.90
C HIS A 122 14.52 9.87 -6.35
N ALA A 123 15.61 9.68 -7.10
CA ALA A 123 15.70 10.01 -8.52
C ALA A 123 14.66 9.24 -9.36
N ALA A 124 14.39 7.98 -9.00
CA ALA A 124 13.35 7.16 -9.64
C ALA A 124 11.91 7.58 -9.30
N GLY A 125 11.71 8.54 -8.38
CA GLY A 125 10.40 9.05 -8.01
C GLY A 125 9.82 8.48 -6.72
N VAL A 126 10.60 7.72 -5.92
CA VAL A 126 10.17 7.28 -4.60
C VAL A 126 10.14 8.46 -3.63
N ARG A 127 9.11 8.54 -2.77
CA ARG A 127 8.91 9.64 -1.81
C ARG A 127 8.54 9.17 -0.40
N GLY A 128 8.66 7.88 -0.14
CA GLY A 128 8.41 7.32 1.18
C GLY A 128 8.85 5.88 1.29
N VAL A 129 8.82 5.37 2.51
CA VAL A 129 8.99 3.94 2.82
C VAL A 129 7.76 3.40 3.51
N ARG A 130 7.54 2.09 3.44
CA ARG A 130 6.42 1.43 4.11
C ARG A 130 6.91 0.52 5.23
N PHE A 131 6.39 0.74 6.44
CA PHE A 131 6.56 -0.14 7.59
C PHE A 131 5.27 -0.94 7.80
N ASN A 132 5.39 -2.26 7.74
CA ASN A 132 4.27 -3.17 7.89
C ASN A 132 4.40 -3.90 9.23
N PHE A 133 3.35 -3.85 10.05
CA PHE A 133 3.25 -4.46 11.37
C PHE A 133 2.22 -5.59 11.40
N VAL A 134 1.53 -5.85 10.29
CA VAL A 134 0.56 -6.94 10.18
C VAL A 134 1.32 -8.27 10.16
N LYS A 135 1.33 -8.96 11.29
CA LYS A 135 2.13 -10.18 11.58
C LYS A 135 1.99 -11.30 10.55
N ARG A 136 0.83 -11.40 9.87
CA ARG A 136 0.58 -12.39 8.81
C ARG A 136 1.19 -12.05 7.44
N LEU A 137 1.75 -10.85 7.26
CA LEU A 137 2.30 -10.38 5.98
C LEU A 137 3.82 -10.23 5.99
N VAL A 138 4.42 -9.93 7.13
CA VAL A 138 5.86 -9.71 7.31
C VAL A 138 6.31 -10.21 8.67
N ASP A 139 7.59 -10.53 8.79
CA ASP A 139 8.21 -10.87 10.07
C ASP A 139 8.56 -9.59 10.86
N PHE A 140 8.80 -9.74 12.17
CA PHE A 140 9.09 -8.62 13.07
C PHE A 140 10.37 -7.85 12.67
N THR A 141 10.29 -6.52 12.60
CA THR A 141 11.45 -5.63 12.44
C THR A 141 11.65 -4.80 13.72
N PRO A 142 12.86 -4.75 14.29
CA PRO A 142 13.14 -3.94 15.49
C PRO A 142 12.81 -2.45 15.30
N LYS A 143 12.22 -1.82 16.32
CA LYS A 143 11.80 -0.41 16.27
C LYS A 143 12.97 0.56 16.06
N ASP A 144 14.16 0.24 16.59
CA ASP A 144 15.39 1.04 16.42
C ASP A 144 15.86 1.08 14.96
N GLU A 145 15.78 -0.04 14.25
CA GLU A 145 16.06 -0.09 12.81
C GLU A 145 15.09 0.80 12.02
N LEU A 146 13.81 0.75 12.34
CA LEU A 146 12.80 1.57 11.66
C LEU A 146 12.99 3.07 11.93
N LEU A 147 13.37 3.45 13.17
CA LEU A 147 13.69 4.83 13.51
C LEU A 147 14.95 5.33 12.78
N GLU A 148 15.98 4.50 12.63
CA GLU A 148 17.19 4.83 11.86
C GLU A 148 16.84 5.13 10.40
N ILE A 149 16.04 4.26 9.77
CA ILE A 149 15.55 4.45 8.40
C ILE A 149 14.72 5.74 8.31
N ALA A 150 13.78 5.96 9.25
CA ALA A 150 12.93 7.14 9.26
C ALA A 150 13.75 8.44 9.38
N GLY A 151 14.80 8.46 10.20
CA GLY A 151 15.71 9.59 10.32
C GLY A 151 16.47 9.90 9.02
N ARG A 152 16.92 8.87 8.30
CA ARG A 152 17.64 9.05 7.02
C ARG A 152 16.72 9.57 5.92
N ILE A 153 15.51 9.01 5.78
CA ILE A 153 14.57 9.46 4.74
C ILE A 153 13.98 10.85 5.06
N ALA A 154 13.92 11.26 6.32
CA ALA A 154 13.48 12.61 6.70
C ALA A 154 14.33 13.70 6.03
N GLN A 155 15.64 13.46 5.87
CA GLN A 155 16.55 14.37 5.18
C GLN A 155 16.25 14.51 3.67
N LEU A 156 15.51 13.56 3.10
CA LEU A 156 15.06 13.57 1.70
C LEU A 156 13.67 14.20 1.52
N GLY A 157 13.03 14.66 2.61
CA GLY A 157 11.65 15.12 2.61
C GLY A 157 10.63 14.00 2.35
N TRP A 158 10.99 12.75 2.66
CA TRP A 158 10.12 11.60 2.49
C TRP A 158 9.18 11.39 3.69
N HIS A 159 8.18 10.53 3.50
CA HIS A 159 7.23 10.13 4.54
C HIS A 159 7.30 8.63 4.84
N VAL A 160 6.74 8.22 5.98
CA VAL A 160 6.55 6.81 6.33
C VAL A 160 5.08 6.44 6.11
N VAL A 161 4.84 5.37 5.38
CA VAL A 161 3.53 4.69 5.35
C VAL A 161 3.54 3.60 6.40
N ILE A 162 2.54 3.56 7.30
CA ILE A 162 2.40 2.52 8.31
C ILE A 162 1.16 1.65 8.04
N TYR A 163 1.30 0.35 8.24
CA TYR A 163 0.20 -0.60 8.13
C TYR A 163 0.16 -1.53 9.34
N PHE A 164 -0.91 -1.48 10.14
CA PHE A 164 -1.09 -2.21 11.39
C PHE A 164 -2.57 -2.61 11.57
N GLU A 165 -2.88 -3.39 12.61
CA GLU A 165 -4.26 -3.71 13.02
C GLU A 165 -4.68 -2.84 14.20
N ALA A 166 -5.92 -2.35 14.24
CA ALA A 166 -6.37 -1.34 15.21
C ALA A 166 -6.06 -1.70 16.69
N VAL A 167 -6.13 -3.00 17.02
CA VAL A 167 -5.82 -3.54 18.34
C VAL A 167 -4.36 -3.32 18.78
N ASP A 168 -3.43 -3.19 17.83
CA ASP A 168 -2.00 -2.99 18.10
C ASP A 168 -1.63 -1.51 18.31
N LEU A 169 -2.54 -0.55 18.01
CA LEU A 169 -2.25 0.89 18.10
C LEU A 169 -1.77 1.34 19.49
N PRO A 170 -2.34 0.87 20.63
CA PRO A 170 -1.83 1.24 21.95
C PRO A 170 -0.33 0.91 22.14
N GLU A 171 0.13 -0.25 21.63
CA GLU A 171 1.53 -0.70 21.77
C GLU A 171 2.48 -0.01 20.77
N LEU A 172 1.93 0.55 19.69
CA LEU A 172 2.67 1.24 18.63
C LEU A 172 2.63 2.76 18.76
N TRP A 173 1.79 3.32 19.65
CA TRP A 173 1.57 4.75 19.81
C TRP A 173 2.87 5.53 19.96
N ASP A 174 3.69 5.19 20.96
CA ASP A 174 4.95 5.90 21.25
C ASP A 174 5.93 5.83 20.07
N PHE A 175 5.92 4.71 19.35
CA PHE A 175 6.77 4.54 18.18
C PHE A 175 6.29 5.39 17.00
N PHE A 176 4.99 5.37 16.69
CA PHE A 176 4.44 6.15 15.58
C PHE A 176 4.54 7.65 15.81
N THR A 177 4.34 8.10 17.04
CA THR A 177 4.43 9.52 17.41
C THR A 177 5.88 10.02 17.50
N ALA A 178 6.86 9.12 17.66
CA ALA A 178 8.28 9.45 17.60
C ALA A 178 8.86 9.54 16.18
N LEU A 179 8.10 9.15 15.14
CA LEU A 179 8.59 9.20 13.76
C LEU A 179 8.85 10.66 13.31
N PRO A 180 10.03 10.99 12.78
CA PRO A 180 10.42 12.37 12.45
C PRO A 180 9.85 12.87 11.11
N THR A 181 8.85 12.18 10.54
CA THR A 181 8.34 12.45 9.19
C THR A 181 6.81 12.59 9.19
N THR A 182 6.24 12.94 8.05
CA THR A 182 4.81 12.69 7.82
C THR A 182 4.54 11.18 7.93
N VAL A 183 3.48 10.81 8.64
CA VAL A 183 3.04 9.42 8.82
C VAL A 183 1.73 9.22 8.07
N VAL A 184 1.69 8.29 7.13
CA VAL A 184 0.48 7.96 6.36
C VAL A 184 -0.01 6.58 6.75
N VAL A 185 -1.19 6.50 7.32
CA VAL A 185 -1.80 5.26 7.79
C VAL A 185 -2.53 4.58 6.64
N ASP A 186 -2.16 3.35 6.32
CA ASP A 186 -2.89 2.52 5.35
C ASP A 186 -4.23 2.06 5.93
N HIS A 187 -5.29 2.22 5.14
CA HIS A 187 -6.62 1.65 5.38
C HIS A 187 -7.18 1.98 6.76
N MET A 188 -6.98 3.22 7.22
CA MET A 188 -7.44 3.73 8.52
C MET A 188 -6.93 2.93 9.74
N GLY A 189 -5.84 2.16 9.60
CA GLY A 189 -5.36 1.29 10.68
C GLY A 189 -6.23 0.05 10.88
N ARG A 190 -6.98 -0.37 9.85
CA ARG A 190 -7.89 -1.52 9.85
C ARG A 190 -8.86 -1.52 11.05
N PRO A 191 -9.76 -0.53 11.15
CA PRO A 191 -10.81 -0.56 12.17
C PRO A 191 -11.65 -1.83 12.02
N ASP A 192 -12.08 -2.39 13.15
CA ASP A 192 -13.16 -3.37 13.16
C ASP A 192 -14.49 -2.62 12.99
N VAL A 193 -15.04 -2.68 11.78
CA VAL A 193 -16.28 -1.98 11.42
C VAL A 193 -17.53 -2.63 12.01
N SER A 194 -17.41 -3.76 12.71
CA SER A 194 -18.51 -4.34 13.50
C SER A 194 -18.65 -3.68 14.87
N LEU A 195 -17.66 -2.91 15.30
CA LEU A 195 -17.68 -2.16 16.56
C LEU A 195 -18.27 -0.76 16.35
N PRO A 196 -18.77 -0.10 17.41
CA PRO A 196 -19.25 1.27 17.33
C PRO A 196 -18.18 2.24 16.80
N VAL A 197 -18.60 3.21 15.99
CA VAL A 197 -17.70 4.25 15.44
C VAL A 197 -17.06 5.10 16.54
N ASP A 198 -17.75 5.30 17.66
CA ASP A 198 -17.25 5.97 18.87
C ASP A 198 -16.60 5.01 19.88
N GLY A 199 -16.38 3.75 19.47
CA GLY A 199 -15.71 2.74 20.27
C GLY A 199 -14.23 3.05 20.54
N PRO A 200 -13.65 2.47 21.60
CA PRO A 200 -12.33 2.86 22.10
C PRO A 200 -11.20 2.67 21.07
N GLN A 201 -11.30 1.69 20.17
CA GLN A 201 -10.28 1.43 19.16
C GLN A 201 -10.26 2.53 18.08
N PHE A 202 -11.41 2.87 17.51
CA PHE A 202 -11.47 3.92 16.48
C PHE A 202 -11.28 5.32 17.10
N ALA A 203 -11.82 5.57 18.30
CA ALA A 203 -11.59 6.82 19.01
C ALA A 203 -10.10 7.05 19.31
N LEU A 204 -9.32 5.99 19.59
CA LEU A 204 -7.86 6.11 19.74
C LEU A 204 -7.19 6.49 18.40
N PHE A 205 -7.66 5.93 17.29
CA PHE A 205 -7.17 6.30 15.96
C PHE A 205 -7.51 7.76 15.60
N GLU A 206 -8.72 8.21 15.88
CA GLU A 206 -9.11 9.61 15.70
C GLU A 206 -8.27 10.54 16.57
N ARG A 207 -8.02 10.16 17.83
CA ARG A 207 -7.12 10.89 18.73
C ARG A 207 -5.71 10.97 18.15
N PHE A 208 -5.18 9.86 17.65
CA PHE A 208 -3.87 9.82 16.99
C PHE A 208 -3.77 10.83 15.85
N MET A 209 -4.80 10.94 14.99
CA MET A 209 -4.77 11.95 13.92
C MET A 209 -4.98 13.38 14.43
N ARG A 210 -5.82 13.57 15.45
CA ARG A 210 -6.17 14.90 15.98
C ARG A 210 -5.01 15.53 16.78
N GLU A 211 -4.28 14.72 17.53
CA GLU A 211 -3.15 15.18 18.36
C GLU A 211 -1.84 15.34 17.56
N HIS A 212 -1.74 14.72 16.38
CA HIS A 212 -0.52 14.70 15.57
C HIS A 212 -0.78 15.18 14.14
N ALA A 213 -0.54 16.47 13.88
CA ALA A 213 -0.81 17.11 12.59
C ALA A 213 0.00 16.56 11.40
N ASN A 214 1.06 15.78 11.66
CA ASN A 214 1.84 15.08 10.65
C ASN A 214 1.24 13.71 10.26
N VAL A 215 0.12 13.30 10.85
CA VAL A 215 -0.54 12.03 10.58
C VAL A 215 -1.65 12.20 9.56
N TRP A 216 -1.62 11.37 8.52
CA TRP A 216 -2.62 11.28 7.46
C TRP A 216 -3.17 9.85 7.41
N SER A 217 -4.34 9.68 6.81
CA SER A 217 -4.95 8.37 6.64
C SER A 217 -5.44 8.17 5.22
N LYS A 218 -5.27 6.94 4.72
CA LYS A 218 -5.93 6.47 3.50
C LYS A 218 -7.28 5.88 3.88
N VAL A 219 -8.35 6.57 3.48
CA VAL A 219 -9.73 6.06 3.52
C VAL A 219 -9.92 5.14 2.32
N SER A 220 -9.55 3.87 2.48
CA SER A 220 -9.49 2.90 1.38
C SER A 220 -9.79 1.48 1.84
N CYS A 221 -9.89 0.58 0.86
CA CYS A 221 -10.10 -0.86 1.04
C CYS A 221 -11.41 -1.28 1.74
N PRO A 222 -12.60 -0.79 1.32
CA PRO A 222 -13.86 -1.29 1.86
C PRO A 222 -14.04 -2.80 1.62
N GLU A 223 -13.44 -3.37 0.56
CA GLU A 223 -13.42 -4.82 0.29
C GLU A 223 -12.63 -5.64 1.33
N ARG A 224 -11.81 -4.98 2.15
CA ARG A 224 -11.05 -5.63 3.24
C ARG A 224 -11.64 -5.40 4.62
N LEU A 225 -12.46 -4.35 4.77
CA LEU A 225 -12.94 -3.88 6.07
C LEU A 225 -14.43 -4.15 6.24
N SER A 226 -15.25 -3.93 5.21
CA SER A 226 -16.70 -4.12 5.30
C SER A 226 -17.08 -5.56 5.63
N VAL A 227 -18.02 -5.71 6.55
CA VAL A 227 -18.66 -6.99 6.90
C VAL A 227 -19.98 -7.21 6.15
N THR A 228 -20.54 -6.15 5.57
CA THR A 228 -21.75 -6.15 4.73
C THR A 228 -21.41 -5.87 3.26
N GLY A 229 -22.33 -6.26 2.37
CA GLY A 229 -22.19 -6.16 0.92
C GLY A 229 -21.54 -7.40 0.30
N PRO A 230 -22.00 -7.87 -0.89
CA PRO A 230 -21.30 -8.93 -1.59
C PRO A 230 -19.89 -8.45 -1.97
N LYS A 231 -18.86 -9.30 -1.81
CA LYS A 231 -17.58 -9.10 -2.51
C LYS A 231 -17.93 -8.80 -3.96
N ALA A 232 -17.57 -7.62 -4.49
CA ALA A 232 -18.04 -7.15 -5.79
C ALA A 232 -18.00 -8.27 -6.85
N ARG A 233 -19.15 -8.90 -7.08
CA ARG A 233 -19.38 -9.98 -8.03
C ARG A 233 -20.81 -9.81 -8.51
N ASN A 234 -21.01 -9.91 -9.82
CA ASN A 234 -22.32 -9.82 -10.47
C ASN A 234 -22.97 -8.42 -10.52
N GLY A 235 -22.18 -7.35 -10.54
CA GLY A 235 -22.70 -6.01 -10.90
C GLY A 235 -23.53 -5.31 -9.81
N GLU A 236 -23.35 -5.67 -8.53
CA GLU A 236 -23.95 -4.91 -7.42
C GLU A 236 -23.39 -3.47 -7.40
N GLN A 237 -24.27 -2.49 -7.54
CA GLN A 237 -23.92 -1.05 -7.61
C GLN A 237 -24.18 -0.31 -6.30
N ASN A 238 -24.91 -0.93 -5.37
CA ASN A 238 -25.34 -0.35 -4.09
C ASN A 238 -24.77 -1.14 -2.91
N ALA A 239 -23.49 -1.49 -2.94
CA ALA A 239 -22.87 -2.36 -1.93
C ALA A 239 -22.82 -1.77 -0.50
N TYR A 240 -23.27 -0.53 -0.28
CA TYR A 240 -23.09 0.23 0.97
C TYR A 240 -24.26 1.18 1.30
N THR A 241 -25.52 0.79 1.05
CA THR A 241 -26.68 1.65 1.35
C THR A 241 -27.08 1.73 2.84
N ASP A 242 -26.38 0.98 3.71
CA ASP A 242 -26.84 0.69 5.07
C ASP A 242 -25.74 0.91 6.14
N VAL A 243 -24.82 1.84 5.90
CA VAL A 243 -23.93 2.42 6.93
C VAL A 243 -24.27 3.88 7.18
#